data_AF-A0A0W0C632-F1
#
_entry.id   AF-A0A0W0C632-F1
#
_cell.length_a   1.000
_cell.length_b   1.000
_cell.length_c   1.000
_cell.angle_alpha   90.00
_cell.angle_beta   90.00
_cell.angle_gamma   90.00
#
_symmetry.space_group_name_H-M   'P 1'
#
loop_
_entity.id
_entity.type
_entity.pdbx_description
1 polymer ?
#
loop_
_entity_poly.entity_id
_entity_poly.type
_entity_poly.pdbx_seq_one_letter_code
_entity_poly.pdbx_strand_id
1 'polypeptide(L)' 'MLVYQTLSFDAEVMRPQEYLGDKQSVCVFVGAMARGHDSFADEYVDDKIAISNYPLSASVACSKFCHGAEDAWAII' A
#
# COMPACT_ATOMS: atom_id res chain seq x y z
N MET A 1 -16.57 -3.82 -3.81
CA MET A 1 -16.31 -3.39 -2.42
C MET A 1 -14.99 -2.64 -2.45
N LEU A 2 -14.96 -1.41 -1.94
CA LEU A 2 -13.74 -0.60 -1.90
C LEU A 2 -12.93 -1.00 -0.67
N VAL A 3 -11.63 -1.26 -0.83
CA VAL A 3 -10.75 -1.69 0.27
C VAL A 3 -9.84 -0.53 0.66
N TYR A 4 -9.74 -0.25 1.95
CA TYR A 4 -8.91 0.83 2.50
C TYR A 4 -7.69 0.26 3.21
N GLN A 5 -6.49 0.63 2.77
CA GLN A 5 -5.24 0.08 3.31
C GLN A 5 -4.21 1.15 3.60
N THR A 6 -3.35 0.92 4.62
CA THR A 6 -2.17 1.76 4.88
C THR A 6 -0.89 1.01 4.50
N LEU A 7 0.03 1.69 3.79
CA LEU A 7 1.39 1.18 3.63
C LEU A 7 2.17 1.46 4.91
N SER A 8 2.53 0.38 5.63
CA SER A 8 3.31 0.48 6.85
C SER A 8 4.47 -0.51 6.84
N PHE A 9 5.63 -0.06 7.32
CA PHE A 9 6.83 -0.90 7.38
C PHE A 9 6.72 -2.04 8.41
N ASP A 10 5.95 -1.84 9.49
CA ASP A 10 5.83 -2.82 10.58
C ASP A 10 4.80 -3.93 10.28
N ALA A 11 4.16 -3.91 9.11
CA ALA A 11 3.15 -4.87 8.69
C ALA A 11 3.74 -6.07 7.93
N GLU A 12 2.90 -7.07 7.63
CA GLU A 12 3.32 -8.22 6.83
C GLU A 12 3.69 -7.80 5.41
N VAL A 13 4.83 -8.30 4.92
CA VAL A 13 5.31 -7.99 3.57
C VAL A 13 4.54 -8.81 2.55
N MET A 14 3.83 -8.13 1.66
CA MET A 14 3.08 -8.74 0.56
C MET A 14 3.40 -8.08 -0.78
N ARG A 15 3.20 -8.83 -1.87
CA ARG A 15 3.32 -8.28 -3.22
C ARG A 15 2.05 -7.50 -3.58
N PRO A 16 2.14 -6.27 -4.11
CA PRO A 16 0.94 -5.50 -4.48
C PRO A 16 0.02 -6.25 -5.46
N GLN A 17 0.59 -7.01 -6.41
CA GLN A 17 -0.19 -7.80 -7.37
C GLN A 17 -1.06 -8.87 -6.68
N GLU A 18 -0.46 -9.60 -5.73
CA GLU A 18 -1.14 -10.66 -4.96
C GLU A 18 -2.20 -10.05 -4.03
N TYR A 19 -1.89 -8.89 -3.45
CA TYR A 19 -2.86 -8.17 -2.63
C TYR A 19 -4.07 -7.70 -3.44
N LEU A 20 -3.85 -7.15 -4.63
CA LEU A 20 -4.92 -6.59 -5.45
C LEU A 20 -5.87 -7.68 -5.98
N GLY A 21 -5.34 -8.82 -6.44
CA GLY A 21 -6.17 -9.89 -7.02
C GLY A 21 -7.19 -9.34 -8.02
N ASP A 22 -8.46 -9.73 -7.87
CA ASP A 22 -9.57 -9.28 -8.73
C ASP A 22 -10.29 -8.01 -8.19
N LYS A 23 -9.69 -7.27 -7.24
CA LYS A 23 -10.33 -6.09 -6.62
C LYS A 23 -10.47 -4.95 -7.64
N GLN A 24 -11.68 -4.41 -7.75
CA GLN A 24 -11.99 -3.30 -8.67
C GLN A 24 -11.52 -1.93 -8.18
N SER A 25 -11.39 -1.70 -6.87
CA SER A 25 -11.01 -0.38 -6.33
C SER A 25 -10.31 -0.54 -4.99
N VAL A 26 -9.20 0.17 -4.83
CA VAL A 26 -8.38 0.22 -3.61
C VAL A 26 -8.07 1.67 -3.26
N CYS A 27 -8.10 2.01 -1.98
CA CYS A 27 -7.62 3.27 -1.45
C CYS A 27 -6.37 3.01 -0.63
N VAL A 28 -5.26 3.69 -0.97
CA VAL A 28 -3.97 3.50 -0.31
C VAL A 28 -3.58 4.76 0.44
N PHE A 29 -3.44 4.62 1.75
CA PHE A 29 -2.95 5.65 2.64
C PHE A 29 -1.43 5.55 2.75
N VAL A 30 -0.74 6.63 2.39
CA VAL A 30 0.73 6.71 2.42
C VAL A 30 1.15 7.85 3.33
N GLY A 31 1.98 7.54 4.32
CA GLY A 31 2.49 8.52 5.28
C GLY A 31 3.50 9.45 4.61
N ALA A 32 3.07 10.65 4.23
CA ALA A 32 3.94 11.70 3.69
C ALA A 32 4.65 12.49 4.81
N MET A 33 5.21 11.78 5.79
CA MET A 33 5.81 12.33 7.00
C MET A 33 7.30 12.02 7.06
N ALA A 34 8.10 12.87 7.72
CA ALA A 34 9.54 12.65 7.85
C ALA A 34 9.89 11.44 8.73
N ARG A 35 9.09 11.21 9.78
CA ARG A 35 9.12 10.05 10.68
C ARG A 35 7.85 10.05 11.53
N GLY A 36 7.43 8.89 11.99
CA GLY A 36 6.24 8.74 12.82
C GLY A 36 5.71 7.32 12.73
N HIS A 37 4.74 7.00 13.57
CA HIS A 37 4.03 5.74 13.47
C HIS A 37 2.91 5.87 12.43
N ASP A 38 2.71 4.83 11.60
CA ASP A 38 1.69 4.80 10.54
C ASP A 38 0.29 4.54 11.10
N SER A 39 -0.14 5.35 12.07
CA SER A 39 -1.45 5.27 12.76
C SER A 39 -2.44 6.36 12.31
N PHE A 40 -2.04 7.17 11.33
CA PHE A 40 -2.79 8.35 10.88
C PHE A 40 -4.11 8.03 10.17
N ALA A 41 -4.33 6.78 9.78
CA ALA A 41 -5.53 6.33 9.08
C ALA A 41 -6.21 5.13 9.74
N ASP A 42 -5.85 4.78 10.98
CA ASP A 42 -6.31 3.55 11.66
C ASP A 42 -7.84 3.49 11.83
N GLU A 43 -8.51 4.64 11.85
CA GLU A 43 -9.98 4.72 11.92
C GLU A 43 -10.67 4.43 10.58
N TYR A 44 -9.93 4.43 9.46
CA TYR A 44 -10.46 4.32 8.10
C TYR A 44 -9.98 3.07 7.35
N VAL A 45 -8.91 2.42 7.81
CA VAL A 45 -8.30 1.29 7.09
C VAL A 45 -8.76 -0.07 7.63
N ASP A 46 -8.95 -0.99 6.69
CA ASP A 46 -9.28 -2.39 6.97
C ASP A 46 -8.02 -3.18 7.36
N ASP A 47 -6.90 -2.90 6.69
CA ASP A 47 -5.63 -3.56 6.92
C ASP A 47 -4.39 -2.66 6.68
N LYS A 48 -3.23 -3.17 7.10
CA LYS A 48 -1.91 -2.58 6.85
C LYS A 48 -1.02 -3.62 6.18
N ILE A 49 -0.27 -3.21 5.17
CA ILE A 49 0.67 -4.07 4.45
C ILE A 49 2.01 -3.38 4.28
N ALA A 50 3.07 -4.17 4.26
CA ALA A 50 4.40 -3.75 3.83
C ALA A 50 4.65 -4.24 2.40
N ILE A 51 5.38 -3.47 1.59
CA ILE A 51 5.72 -3.85 0.19
C ILE A 51 7.23 -4.01 -0.04
N SER A 52 7.98 -4.07 1.07
CA SER A 52 9.44 -4.14 1.10
C SER A 52 9.88 -4.50 2.51
N ASN A 53 10.92 -5.34 2.64
CA ASN A 53 11.63 -5.56 3.90
C ASN A 53 12.54 -4.39 4.31
N TYR A 54 12.51 -3.29 3.55
CA TYR A 54 13.29 -2.07 3.77
C TYR A 54 12.35 -0.87 3.87
N PRO A 55 12.63 0.11 4.75
CA PRO A 55 11.87 1.34 4.81
C PRO A 55 11.98 2.07 3.48
N LEU A 56 10.85 2.53 2.95
CA LEU A 56 10.76 3.24 1.68
C LEU A 56 10.37 4.69 1.93
N SER A 57 10.82 5.60 1.06
CA SER A 57 10.20 6.93 1.00
C SER A 57 8.75 6.80 0.55
N ALA A 58 7.91 7.76 0.93
CA ALA A 58 6.52 7.81 0.47
C ALA A 58 6.41 7.73 -1.06
N SER A 59 7.30 8.41 -1.79
CA SER A 59 7.32 8.37 -3.26
C SER A 59 7.63 7.00 -3.82
N VAL A 60 8.65 6.30 -3.31
CA VAL A 60 9.03 4.96 -3.78
C VAL A 60 7.95 3.95 -3.40
N ALA A 61 7.33 4.11 -2.24
CA ALA A 61 6.21 3.28 -1.82
C ALA A 61 5.01 3.44 -2.76
N CYS A 62 4.62 4.67 -3.10
CA CYS A 62 3.58 4.96 -4.08
C CYS A 62 3.92 4.34 -5.45
N SER A 63 5.14 4.59 -5.97
CA SER A 63 5.54 4.10 -7.29
C SER A 63 5.56 2.57 -7.36
N LYS A 64 6.09 1.87 -6.34
CA LYS A 64 6.05 0.41 -6.30
C LYS A 64 4.62 -0.13 -6.26
N PHE A 65 3.74 0.53 -5.50
CA PHE A 65 2.35 0.13 -5.43
C PHE A 65 1.63 0.34 -6.76
N CYS A 66 1.78 1.52 -7.38
CA CYS A 66 1.23 1.81 -8.71
C CYS A 66 1.71 0.80 -9.75
N HIS A 67 3.01 0.49 -9.77
CA HIS A 67 3.57 -0.49 -10.69
C HIS A 67 2.94 -1.88 -10.52
N GLY A 68 2.77 -2.33 -9.27
CA GLY A 68 2.07 -3.60 -9.02
C GLY A 68 0.58 -3.55 -9.34
N ALA A 69 -0.07 -2.39 -9.26
CA ALA A 69 -1.45 -2.21 -9.73
C ALA A 69 -1.56 -2.23 -11.24
N GLU A 70 -0.61 -1.61 -11.94
CA GLU A 70 -0.48 -1.65 -13.39
C GLU A 70 -0.34 -3.10 -13.87
N ASP A 71 0.59 -3.86 -13.26
CA ASP A 71 0.77 -5.29 -13.55
C ASP A 71 -0.50 -6.11 -13.30
N ALA A 72 -1.17 -5.90 -12.16
CA ALA A 72 -2.37 -6.66 -11.78
C ALA A 72 -3.56 -6.39 -12.71
N TRP A 73 -3.67 -5.17 -13.22
CA TRP A 73 -4.76 -4.74 -14.11
C TRP A 73 -4.38 -4.74 -15.59
N ALA A 74 -3.21 -5.27 -15.93
CA ALA A 74 -2.69 -5.33 -17.30
C ALA A 74 -2.61 -3.95 -17.99
N ILE A 75 -2.19 -2.93 -17.25
CA ILE A 75 -1.92 -1.57 -17.72
C ILE A 75 -0.43 -1.46 -18.05
N ILE A 76 -0.08 -0.82 -19.19
CA ILE A 76 1.28 -0.69 -19.74
C ILE A 76 1.73 0.76 -19.71
#